data_AF-A0A2A3L4M0-F1
#
_entry.id   AF-A0A2A3L4M0-F1
#
_cell.length_a   1.000
_cell.length_b   1.000
_cell.length_c   1.000
_cell.angle_alpha   90.00
_cell.angle_beta   90.00
_cell.angle_gamma   90.00
#
_symmetry.space_group_name_H-M   'P 1'
#
loop_
_entity.id
_entity.type
_entity.pdbx_description
1 polymer ?
#
loop_
_entity_poly.entity_id
_entity_poly.type
_entity_poly.pdbx_seq_one_letter_code
_entity_poly.pdbx_strand_id
1 'polypeptide(L)'
;MAAALPLVKLFRDTVAVRMSVAVLLGVAVAVVVGNTVGWRFALVGWVVTAGVYVAWTQLILFGMDAEQTRVWATREDPTRWVADAVILSASVASLAGVGYVVAAGSHAGARAVAAAVLGILAVAASWFAVHTLFTVHYARLYYSGQPGGINFHDPEPPRFRDFAYVAFTVGMTYQVSDTEIGLTAIRSTVLRHALLSYLLGAVILAVTINLIAGLGAKL
;
A
#
# COMPACT_ATOMS: atom_id res chain seq x y z
N MET A 1 16.95 -28.30 -7.13
CA MET A 1 16.68 -26.84 -7.10
C MET A 1 17.40 -26.19 -8.27
N ALA A 2 16.69 -25.83 -9.34
CA ALA A 2 17.30 -25.09 -10.44
C ALA A 2 17.65 -23.68 -9.94
N ALA A 3 18.93 -23.31 -9.97
CA ALA A 3 19.35 -21.94 -9.68
C ALA A 3 18.70 -21.01 -10.71
N ALA A 4 17.76 -20.19 -10.27
CA ALA A 4 17.17 -19.17 -11.13
C ALA A 4 18.28 -18.29 -11.71
N LEU A 5 18.25 -18.03 -13.02
CA LEU A 5 19.21 -17.20 -13.73
C LEU A 5 19.43 -15.88 -12.97
N PRO A 6 20.65 -15.32 -12.95
CA PRO A 6 20.97 -14.11 -12.17
C PRO A 6 20.04 -12.92 -12.47
N LEU A 7 19.56 -12.82 -13.72
CA LEU A 7 18.54 -11.86 -14.15
C LEU A 7 17.17 -12.07 -13.47
N VAL A 8 16.73 -13.32 -13.31
CA VAL A 8 15.46 -13.66 -12.64
C VAL A 8 15.55 -13.35 -11.14
N LYS A 9 16.72 -13.57 -10.51
CA LYS A 9 16.97 -13.11 -9.14
C LYS A 9 16.97 -11.58 -9.03
N LEU A 10 17.62 -10.86 -9.95
CA LEU A 10 17.62 -9.39 -9.94
C LEU A 10 16.21 -8.81 -10.09
N PHE A 11 15.41 -9.33 -11.03
CA PHE A 11 14.02 -8.90 -11.23
C PHE A 11 13.09 -9.25 -10.06
N ARG A 12 13.37 -10.34 -9.35
CA ARG A 12 12.56 -10.80 -8.21
C ARG A 12 12.94 -10.12 -6.90
N ASP A 13 14.23 -9.92 -6.66
CA ASP A 13 14.76 -9.59 -5.34
C ASP A 13 14.94 -8.08 -5.12
N THR A 14 15.01 -7.27 -6.18
CA THR A 14 15.29 -5.84 -6.05
C THR A 14 14.01 -5.01 -6.03
N VAL A 15 13.71 -4.39 -4.88
CA VAL A 15 12.56 -3.48 -4.71
C VAL A 15 12.56 -2.37 -5.76
N ALA A 16 13.74 -1.82 -6.07
CA ALA A 16 13.88 -0.76 -7.08
C ALA A 16 13.39 -1.19 -8.47
N VAL A 17 13.68 -2.43 -8.91
CA VAL A 17 13.23 -2.92 -10.23
C VAL A 17 11.71 -3.00 -10.27
N ARG A 18 11.09 -3.60 -9.24
CA ARG A 18 9.63 -3.69 -9.13
C ARG A 18 8.98 -2.31 -9.14
N MET A 19 9.53 -1.36 -8.39
CA MET A 19 9.05 0.02 -8.37
C MET A 19 9.22 0.71 -9.72
N SER A 20 10.38 0.59 -10.36
CA SER A 20 10.63 1.18 -11.68
C SER A 20 9.65 0.63 -12.72
N VAL A 21 9.43 -0.69 -12.75
CA VAL A 21 8.45 -1.29 -13.67
C VAL A 21 7.03 -0.80 -13.38
N ALA A 22 6.63 -0.79 -12.10
CA ALA A 22 5.31 -0.30 -11.70
C ALA A 22 5.09 1.16 -12.12
N VAL A 23 6.06 2.04 -11.88
CA VAL A 23 6.00 3.46 -12.24
C VAL A 23 5.96 3.63 -13.76
N LEU A 24 6.81 2.93 -14.51
CA LEU A 24 6.85 3.02 -15.97
C LEU A 24 5.51 2.59 -16.59
N LEU A 25 4.93 1.48 -16.11
CA LEU A 25 3.63 1.02 -16.56
C LEU A 25 2.52 2.02 -16.23
N GLY A 26 2.50 2.56 -15.00
CA GLY A 26 1.51 3.54 -14.61
C GLY A 26 1.64 4.86 -15.36
N VAL A 27 2.86 5.35 -15.62
CA VAL A 27 3.10 6.54 -16.45
C VAL A 27 2.63 6.30 -17.88
N ALA A 28 2.96 5.16 -18.49
CA ALA A 28 2.50 4.81 -19.82
C ALA A 28 0.96 4.80 -19.90
N VAL A 29 0.30 4.17 -18.91
CA VAL A 29 -1.16 4.15 -18.82
C VAL A 29 -1.74 5.55 -18.62
N ALA A 30 -1.16 6.38 -17.75
CA ALA A 30 -1.59 7.77 -17.54
C ALA A 30 -1.52 8.59 -18.82
N VAL A 31 -0.41 8.47 -19.57
CA VAL A 31 -0.21 9.18 -20.84
C VAL A 31 -1.20 8.71 -21.90
N VAL A 32 -1.39 7.40 -22.06
CA VAL A 32 -2.34 6.85 -23.05
C VAL A 32 -3.76 7.32 -22.72
N VAL A 33 -4.21 7.17 -21.47
CA VAL A 33 -5.57 7.57 -21.06
C VAL A 33 -5.73 9.09 -21.12
N GLY A 34 -4.70 9.85 -20.71
CA GLY A 34 -4.71 11.30 -20.76
C GLY A 34 -4.92 11.85 -22.18
N ASN A 35 -4.28 11.24 -23.18
CA ASN A 35 -4.38 11.67 -24.58
C ASN A 35 -5.62 11.11 -25.32
N THR A 36 -6.21 10.00 -24.88
CA THR A 36 -7.34 9.34 -25.57
C THR A 36 -8.70 9.63 -24.94
N VAL A 37 -8.78 9.64 -23.61
CA VAL A 37 -10.04 9.83 -22.84
C VAL A 37 -10.06 11.20 -22.16
N GLY A 38 -8.89 11.72 -21.80
CA GLY A 38 -8.68 13.05 -21.22
C GLY A 38 -7.88 13.00 -19.92
N TRP A 39 -7.07 14.04 -19.68
CA TRP A 39 -6.18 14.15 -18.53
C TRP A 39 -6.86 14.06 -17.16
N ARG A 40 -8.16 14.36 -17.09
CA ARG A 40 -8.99 14.12 -15.90
C ARG A 40 -9.19 12.64 -15.53
N PHE A 41 -8.65 11.69 -16.29
CA PHE A 41 -8.68 10.26 -15.95
C PHE A 41 -7.26 9.68 -15.81
N ALA A 42 -6.22 10.50 -15.91
CA ALA A 42 -4.82 10.07 -15.82
C ALA A 42 -4.48 9.45 -14.44
N LEU A 43 -5.29 9.68 -13.41
CA LEU A 43 -5.17 9.05 -12.09
C LEU A 43 -5.20 7.51 -12.15
N VAL A 44 -5.74 6.92 -13.22
CA VAL A 44 -5.68 5.46 -13.45
C VAL A 44 -4.25 4.95 -13.55
N GLY A 45 -3.29 5.79 -13.97
CA GLY A 45 -1.88 5.45 -13.92
C GLY A 45 -1.37 5.19 -12.51
N TRP A 46 -1.86 5.94 -11.51
CA TRP A 46 -1.54 5.65 -10.10
C TRP A 46 -2.12 4.31 -9.64
N VAL A 47 -3.38 4.03 -10.00
CA VAL A 47 -4.03 2.75 -9.68
C VAL A 47 -3.20 1.59 -10.24
N VAL A 48 -2.70 1.73 -11.47
CA VAL A 48 -1.81 0.74 -12.09
C VAL A 48 -0.46 0.66 -11.37
N THR A 49 0.21 1.78 -11.10
CA THR A 49 1.49 1.79 -10.36
C THR A 49 1.36 1.08 -9.02
N ALA A 50 0.41 1.50 -8.18
CA ALA A 50 0.20 0.94 -6.87
C ALA A 50 -0.25 -0.53 -6.96
N GLY A 51 -1.17 -0.85 -7.88
CA GLY A 51 -1.66 -2.22 -8.08
C GLY A 51 -0.55 -3.19 -8.49
N VAL A 52 0.29 -2.82 -9.46
CA VAL A 52 1.43 -3.65 -9.90
C VAL A 52 2.44 -3.81 -8.77
N TYR A 53 2.79 -2.72 -8.07
CA TYR A 53 3.70 -2.78 -6.94
C TYR A 53 3.18 -3.71 -5.84
N VAL A 54 1.92 -3.54 -5.43
CA VAL A 54 1.28 -4.36 -4.38
C VAL A 54 1.21 -5.81 -4.82
N ALA A 55 0.61 -6.11 -5.97
CA ALA A 55 0.43 -7.49 -6.42
C ALA A 55 1.76 -8.23 -6.54
N TRP A 56 2.77 -7.61 -7.17
CA TRP A 56 4.08 -8.23 -7.32
C TRP A 56 4.77 -8.38 -5.95
N THR A 57 4.70 -7.39 -5.06
CA THR A 57 5.26 -7.53 -3.70
C THR A 57 4.60 -8.69 -2.96
N GLN A 58 3.27 -8.74 -2.94
CA GLN A 58 2.51 -9.77 -2.24
C GLN A 58 2.82 -11.17 -2.78
N LEU A 59 2.88 -11.36 -4.10
CA LEU A 59 3.24 -12.65 -4.71
C LEU A 59 4.63 -13.16 -4.28
N ILE A 60 5.57 -12.26 -3.98
CA ILE A 60 6.88 -12.62 -3.45
C ILE A 60 6.78 -12.97 -1.97
N LEU A 61 6.16 -12.10 -1.17
CA LEU A 61 6.15 -12.22 0.30
C LEU A 61 5.31 -13.41 0.79
N PHE A 62 4.15 -13.70 0.16
CA PHE A 62 3.25 -14.77 0.61
C PHE A 62 3.84 -16.17 0.49
N GLY A 63 4.84 -16.37 -0.37
CA GLY A 63 5.49 -17.66 -0.57
C GLY A 63 6.69 -17.92 0.36
N MET A 64 7.08 -16.94 1.19
CA MET A 64 8.29 -17.06 1.99
C MET A 64 8.07 -17.84 3.29
N ASP A 65 8.99 -18.75 3.58
CA ASP A 65 9.13 -19.34 4.91
C ASP A 65 9.80 -18.37 5.90
N ALA A 66 9.96 -18.80 7.15
CA ALA A 66 10.51 -17.98 8.23
C ALA A 66 11.98 -17.59 7.98
N GLU A 67 12.78 -18.51 7.46
CA GLU A 67 14.20 -18.26 7.19
C GLU A 67 14.38 -17.33 5.98
N GLN A 68 13.61 -17.54 4.93
CA GLN A 68 13.55 -16.63 3.78
C GLN A 68 13.08 -15.23 4.20
N THR A 69 12.07 -15.15 5.08
CA THR A 69 11.59 -13.87 5.64
C THR A 69 12.72 -13.16 6.39
N ARG A 70 13.43 -13.87 7.29
CA ARG A 70 14.56 -13.34 8.05
C ARG A 70 15.66 -12.81 7.14
N VAL A 71 16.11 -13.63 6.19
CA VAL A 71 17.18 -13.27 5.24
C VAL A 71 16.77 -12.06 4.39
N TRP A 72 15.51 -11.99 3.96
CA TRP A 72 15.03 -10.89 3.14
C TRP A 72 14.90 -9.59 3.96
N ALA A 73 14.38 -9.68 5.19
CA ALA A 73 14.21 -8.54 6.09
C ALA A 73 15.54 -7.91 6.53
N THR A 74 16.62 -8.69 6.63
CA THR A 74 17.95 -8.18 7.04
C THR A 74 18.82 -7.69 5.89
N ARG A 75 18.38 -7.84 4.63
CA ARG A 75 19.12 -7.25 3.49
C ARG A 75 19.14 -5.73 3.63
N GLU A 76 20.34 -5.15 3.53
CA GLU A 76 20.52 -3.71 3.38
C GLU A 76 19.87 -3.27 2.07
N ASP A 77 18.65 -2.76 2.18
CA ASP A 77 17.91 -2.18 1.08
C ASP A 77 17.79 -0.69 1.37
N PRO A 78 18.01 0.21 0.40
CA PRO A 78 17.93 1.67 0.57
C PRO A 78 16.47 2.13 0.75
N THR A 79 15.78 1.59 1.75
CA THR A 79 14.32 1.54 1.78
C THR A 79 13.67 2.64 2.61
N ARG A 80 14.44 3.42 3.37
CA ARG A 80 13.88 4.57 4.10
C ARG A 80 13.33 5.62 3.14
N TRP A 81 14.13 6.06 2.17
CA TRP A 81 13.66 7.03 1.17
C TRP A 81 12.56 6.46 0.27
N VAL A 82 12.61 5.17 -0.03
CA VAL A 82 11.55 4.46 -0.78
C VAL A 82 10.25 4.46 0.01
N ALA A 83 10.30 4.16 1.30
CA ALA A 83 9.13 4.14 2.18
C ALA A 83 8.49 5.53 2.24
N ASP A 84 9.30 6.56 2.45
CA ASP A 84 8.84 7.95 2.49
C ASP A 84 8.23 8.37 1.14
N ALA A 85 8.85 8.01 0.02
CA ALA A 85 8.34 8.29 -1.32
C ALA A 85 7.01 7.57 -1.60
N VAL A 86 6.88 6.30 -1.21
CA VAL A 86 5.62 5.53 -1.38
C VAL A 86 4.52 6.12 -0.51
N ILE A 87 4.79 6.43 0.76
CA ILE A 87 3.80 7.04 1.65
C ILE A 87 3.36 8.41 1.09
N LEU A 88 4.31 9.27 0.73
CA LEU A 88 4.00 10.60 0.20
C LEU A 88 3.19 10.53 -1.10
N SER A 89 3.61 9.71 -2.06
CA SER A 89 2.89 9.53 -3.33
C SER A 89 1.52 8.92 -3.12
N ALA A 90 1.37 7.94 -2.23
CA ALA A 90 0.09 7.35 -1.86
C ALA A 90 -0.85 8.37 -1.20
N SER A 91 -0.34 9.22 -0.29
CA SER A 91 -1.11 10.28 0.32
C SER A 91 -1.61 11.30 -0.71
N VAL A 92 -0.73 11.77 -1.60
CA VAL A 92 -1.10 12.72 -2.67
C VAL A 92 -2.14 12.10 -3.61
N ALA A 93 -1.94 10.86 -4.04
CA ALA A 93 -2.89 10.19 -4.92
C ALA A 93 -4.23 9.90 -4.24
N SER A 94 -4.24 9.62 -2.93
CA SER A 94 -5.48 9.49 -2.16
C SER A 94 -6.23 10.81 -2.11
N LEU A 95 -5.55 11.94 -1.84
CA LEU A 95 -6.18 13.27 -1.87
C LEU A 95 -6.72 13.62 -3.26
N ALA A 96 -6.01 13.24 -4.33
CA ALA A 96 -6.52 13.38 -5.68
C ALA A 96 -7.79 12.53 -5.92
N GLY A 97 -7.79 11.26 -5.48
CA GLY A 97 -8.95 10.38 -5.60
C GLY A 97 -10.17 10.89 -4.82
N VAL A 98 -9.93 11.48 -3.65
CA VAL A 98 -10.94 12.18 -2.85
C VAL A 98 -11.54 13.35 -3.63
N GLY A 99 -10.70 14.18 -4.25
CA GLY A 99 -11.15 15.28 -5.11
C GLY A 99 -12.01 14.80 -6.28
N TYR A 100 -11.69 13.65 -6.87
CA TYR A 100 -12.49 13.04 -7.94
C TYR A 100 -13.90 12.66 -7.46
N VAL A 101 -13.99 12.02 -6.30
CA VAL A 101 -15.27 11.60 -5.74
C VAL A 101 -16.14 12.80 -5.37
N VAL A 102 -15.55 13.82 -4.73
CA VAL A 102 -16.26 15.06 -4.39
C VAL A 102 -16.76 15.77 -5.66
N ALA A 103 -15.89 15.93 -6.67
CA ALA A 103 -16.27 16.56 -7.93
C ALA A 103 -17.36 15.79 -8.68
N ALA A 104 -17.34 14.44 -8.62
CA ALA A 104 -18.37 13.60 -9.20
C ALA A 104 -19.75 13.81 -8.56
N GLY A 105 -19.80 14.04 -7.24
CA GLY A 105 -21.04 14.34 -6.52
C GLY A 105 -21.76 15.60 -7.01
N SER A 106 -21.02 16.57 -7.58
CA SER A 106 -21.59 17.79 -8.17
C SER A 106 -22.10 17.63 -9.60
N HIS A 107 -21.81 16.52 -10.28
CA HIS A 107 -22.21 16.27 -11.67
C HIS A 107 -23.21 15.10 -11.79
N ALA A 108 -23.68 14.80 -12.99
CA ALA A 108 -24.54 13.66 -13.29
C ALA A 108 -24.05 12.89 -14.53
N GLY A 109 -24.47 11.64 -14.67
CA GLY A 109 -24.18 10.79 -15.83
C GLY A 109 -22.93 9.91 -15.70
N ALA A 110 -22.73 9.02 -16.67
CA ALA A 110 -21.73 7.94 -16.63
C ALA A 110 -20.29 8.41 -16.39
N ARG A 111 -19.93 9.60 -16.89
CA ARG A 111 -18.59 10.19 -16.69
C ARG A 111 -18.32 10.60 -15.24
N ALA A 112 -19.35 11.05 -14.51
CA ALA A 112 -19.22 11.38 -13.09
C ALA A 112 -19.04 10.10 -12.28
N VAL A 113 -19.83 9.05 -12.57
CA VAL A 113 -19.69 7.73 -11.93
C VAL A 113 -18.30 7.15 -12.19
N ALA A 114 -17.80 7.20 -13.43
CA ALA A 114 -16.45 6.72 -13.75
C ALA A 114 -15.36 7.46 -12.97
N ALA A 115 -15.48 8.78 -12.81
CA ALA A 115 -14.54 9.57 -12.01
C ALA A 115 -14.60 9.19 -10.52
N ALA A 116 -15.80 8.99 -9.95
CA ALA A 116 -15.97 8.54 -8.57
C ALA A 116 -15.35 7.16 -8.34
N VAL A 117 -15.63 6.19 -9.22
CA VAL A 117 -15.04 4.84 -9.15
C VAL A 117 -13.53 4.91 -9.24
N LEU A 118 -12.98 5.71 -10.16
CA LEU A 118 -11.54 5.91 -10.28
C LEU A 118 -10.93 6.49 -8.99
N GLY A 119 -11.60 7.47 -8.38
CA GLY A 119 -11.16 8.04 -7.11
C GLY A 119 -11.14 7.02 -5.97
N ILE A 120 -12.19 6.19 -5.86
CA ILE A 120 -12.25 5.10 -4.87
C ILE A 120 -11.12 4.09 -5.09
N LEU A 121 -10.89 3.68 -6.35
CA LEU A 121 -9.81 2.74 -6.69
C LEU A 121 -8.43 3.34 -6.38
N ALA A 122 -8.22 4.63 -6.62
CA ALA A 122 -6.96 5.29 -6.33
C ALA A 122 -6.66 5.29 -4.82
N VAL A 123 -7.67 5.59 -4.00
CA VAL A 123 -7.54 5.58 -2.54
C VAL A 123 -7.34 4.16 -2.01
N ALA A 124 -8.10 3.18 -2.52
CA ALA A 124 -7.93 1.78 -2.14
C ALA A 124 -6.53 1.27 -2.51
N ALA A 125 -6.04 1.58 -3.71
CA ALA A 125 -4.69 1.19 -4.14
C ALA A 125 -3.61 1.83 -3.26
N SER A 126 -3.77 3.10 -2.88
CA SER A 126 -2.89 3.76 -1.90
C SER A 126 -2.91 3.10 -0.53
N TRP A 127 -4.08 2.73 -0.02
CA TRP A 127 -4.25 2.02 1.25
C TRP A 127 -3.47 0.69 1.25
N PHE A 128 -3.67 -0.14 0.21
CA PHE A 128 -2.93 -1.40 0.06
C PHE A 128 -1.41 -1.20 -0.07
N ALA A 129 -0.97 -0.17 -0.79
CA ALA A 129 0.46 0.13 -0.94
C ALA A 129 1.12 0.49 0.39
N VAL A 130 0.46 1.33 1.19
CA VAL A 130 0.93 1.73 2.53
C VAL A 130 1.02 0.52 3.46
N HIS A 131 0.00 -0.33 3.55
CA HIS A 131 0.05 -1.49 4.45
C HIS A 131 1.01 -2.59 3.98
N THR A 132 1.20 -2.73 2.67
CA THR A 132 2.26 -3.59 2.11
C THR A 132 3.66 -3.10 2.52
N LEU A 133 3.88 -1.78 2.52
CA LEU A 133 5.13 -1.19 2.98
C LEU A 133 5.35 -1.41 4.49
N PHE A 134 4.31 -1.21 5.30
CA PHE A 134 4.38 -1.46 6.76
C PHE A 134 4.59 -2.93 7.10
N THR A 135 4.04 -3.87 6.32
CA THR A 135 4.31 -5.31 6.43
C THR A 135 5.81 -5.57 6.39
N VAL A 136 6.47 -5.04 5.36
CA VAL A 136 7.91 -5.17 5.21
C VAL A 136 8.65 -4.46 6.34
N HIS A 137 8.19 -3.27 6.73
CA HIS A 137 8.85 -2.49 7.77
C HIS A 137 8.81 -3.16 9.15
N TYR A 138 7.70 -3.80 9.52
CA TYR A 138 7.62 -4.57 10.76
C TYR A 138 8.54 -5.78 10.76
N ALA A 139 8.63 -6.52 9.64
CA ALA A 139 9.58 -7.62 9.51
C ALA A 139 11.02 -7.14 9.73
N ARG A 140 11.39 -5.98 9.16
CA ARG A 140 12.71 -5.38 9.37
C ARG A 140 12.96 -5.00 10.81
N LEU A 141 12.00 -4.33 11.47
CA LEU A 141 12.15 -3.95 12.87
C LEU A 141 12.27 -5.18 13.78
N TYR A 142 11.50 -6.23 13.47
CA TYR A 142 11.56 -7.48 14.22
C TYR A 142 12.93 -8.15 14.09
N TYR A 143 13.48 -8.22 12.88
CA TYR A 143 14.78 -8.86 12.62
C TYR A 143 15.99 -7.93 12.75
N SER A 144 15.80 -6.66 13.10
CA SER A 144 16.91 -5.71 13.30
C SER A 144 17.60 -5.97 14.63
N GLY A 145 18.85 -6.43 14.57
CA GLY A 145 19.61 -6.81 15.77
C GLY A 145 19.16 -8.18 16.29
N GLN A 146 18.72 -8.24 17.55
CA GLN A 146 18.18 -9.46 18.14
C GLN A 146 16.71 -9.64 17.71
N PRO A 147 16.34 -10.76 17.04
CA PRO A 147 14.97 -10.99 16.62
C PRO A 147 13.95 -10.84 17.77
N GLY A 148 12.92 -10.02 17.60
CA GLY A 148 11.88 -9.87 18.60
C GLY A 148 11.11 -8.54 18.58
N GLY A 149 10.40 -8.28 19.66
CA GLY A 149 9.62 -7.05 19.86
C GLY A 149 8.17 -7.09 19.39
N ILE A 150 7.76 -8.15 18.71
CA ILE A 150 6.36 -8.52 18.48
C ILE A 150 6.20 -9.98 18.93
N ASN A 151 5.31 -10.23 19.88
CA ASN A 151 4.94 -11.59 20.28
C ASN A 151 3.75 -12.06 19.44
N PHE A 152 3.96 -13.10 18.64
CA PHE A 152 2.92 -13.73 17.82
C PHE A 152 2.27 -14.92 18.53
N HIS A 153 2.74 -15.29 19.73
CA HIS A 153 2.28 -16.45 20.49
C HIS A 153 2.40 -17.79 19.74
N ASP A 154 3.36 -17.87 18.81
CA ASP A 154 3.67 -19.03 18.00
C ASP A 154 5.09 -19.53 18.34
N PRO A 155 5.33 -20.85 18.52
CA PRO A 155 6.67 -21.42 18.65
C PRO A 155 7.55 -21.24 17.40
N GLU A 156 6.97 -21.13 16.21
CA GLU A 156 7.73 -20.92 14.99
C GLU A 156 8.11 -19.45 14.77
N PRO A 157 9.29 -19.16 14.20
CA PRO A 157 9.63 -17.77 13.87
C PRO A 157 8.67 -17.20 12.81
N PRO A 158 8.32 -15.91 12.91
CA PRO A 158 7.30 -15.31 12.07
C PRO A 158 7.71 -15.23 10.59
N ARG A 159 6.72 -15.25 9.72
CA ARG A 159 6.85 -15.09 8.27
C ARG A 159 6.23 -13.76 7.86
N PHE A 160 6.42 -13.35 6.61
CA PHE A 160 5.80 -12.11 6.11
C PHE A 160 4.29 -12.03 6.31
N ARG A 161 3.58 -13.17 6.34
CA ARG A 161 2.12 -13.21 6.58
C ARG A 161 1.76 -12.72 7.98
N ASP A 162 2.60 -12.98 8.98
CA ASP A 162 2.35 -12.56 10.36
C ASP A 162 2.57 -11.05 10.51
N PHE A 163 3.61 -10.52 9.87
CA PHE A 163 3.81 -9.07 9.78
C PHE A 163 2.73 -8.37 8.95
N ALA A 164 2.20 -9.03 7.92
CA ALA A 164 1.07 -8.53 7.14
C ALA A 164 -0.19 -8.49 8.00
N TYR A 165 -0.44 -9.53 8.79
CA TYR A 165 -1.53 -9.55 9.74
C TYR A 165 -1.48 -8.34 10.70
N VAL A 166 -0.32 -8.04 11.31
CA VAL A 166 -0.14 -6.84 12.14
C VAL A 166 -0.39 -5.56 11.34
N ALA A 167 0.22 -5.43 10.15
CA ALA A 167 0.11 -4.21 9.35
C ALA A 167 -1.31 -3.91 8.91
N PHE A 168 -2.04 -4.91 8.42
CA PHE A 168 -3.40 -4.75 7.95
C PHE A 168 -4.37 -4.60 9.13
N THR A 169 -4.14 -5.25 10.27
CA THR A 169 -4.96 -5.05 11.48
C THR A 169 -4.87 -3.61 11.97
N VAL A 170 -3.65 -3.07 12.09
CA VAL A 170 -3.44 -1.65 12.42
C VAL A 170 -4.04 -0.74 11.35
N GLY A 171 -3.93 -1.09 10.07
CA GLY A 171 -4.50 -0.31 8.97
C GLY A 171 -6.02 -0.23 8.96
N MET A 172 -6.70 -1.34 9.29
CA MET A 172 -8.15 -1.45 9.27
C MET A 172 -8.80 -0.94 10.56
N THR A 173 -8.11 -1.06 11.69
CA THR A 173 -8.72 -0.87 13.03
C THR A 173 -8.00 0.18 13.88
N TYR A 174 -6.85 0.67 13.42
CA TYR A 174 -5.99 1.63 14.15
C TYR A 174 -5.44 1.07 15.48
N GLN A 175 -5.49 -0.25 15.67
CA GLN A 175 -5.02 -0.95 16.86
C GLN A 175 -4.28 -2.24 16.51
N VAL A 176 -3.56 -2.79 17.49
CA VAL A 176 -3.10 -4.19 17.49
C VAL A 176 -4.16 -5.05 18.17
N SER A 177 -4.40 -6.25 17.63
CA SER A 177 -5.47 -7.14 18.12
C SER A 177 -4.99 -8.04 19.26
N ASP A 178 -4.13 -9.00 18.93
CA ASP A 178 -3.71 -10.13 19.78
C ASP A 178 -2.18 -10.32 19.82
N THR A 179 -1.43 -9.41 19.18
CA THR A 179 0.03 -9.43 19.16
C THR A 179 0.60 -8.42 20.16
N GLU A 180 1.50 -8.87 21.04
CA GLU A 180 2.09 -7.99 22.05
C GLU A 180 3.31 -7.24 21.49
N ILE A 181 3.27 -5.90 21.53
CA ILE A 181 4.38 -5.06 21.07
C ILE A 181 5.33 -4.74 22.23
N GLY A 182 6.44 -5.47 22.30
CA GLY A 182 7.44 -5.37 23.38
C GLY A 182 8.40 -4.19 23.26
N LEU A 183 8.78 -3.78 22.04
CA LEU A 183 9.80 -2.74 21.82
C LEU A 183 9.22 -1.34 21.58
N THR A 184 9.79 -0.32 22.24
CA THR A 184 9.39 1.09 22.08
C THR A 184 9.52 1.59 20.63
N ALA A 185 10.56 1.16 19.91
CA ALA A 185 10.74 1.52 18.51
C ALA A 185 9.60 1.01 17.61
N ILE A 186 9.09 -0.19 17.89
CA ILE A 186 7.94 -0.77 17.18
C ILE A 186 6.66 -0.05 17.59
N ARG A 187 6.44 0.24 18.89
CA ARG A 187 5.28 1.05 19.33
C ARG A 187 5.23 2.43 18.65
N SER A 188 6.37 3.11 18.51
CA SER A 188 6.46 4.39 17.80
C SER A 188 6.06 4.25 16.32
N THR A 189 6.43 3.13 15.70
CA THR A 189 6.03 2.80 14.32
C THR A 189 4.54 2.51 14.21
N VAL A 190 3.99 1.72 15.13
CA VAL A 190 2.55 1.44 15.22
C VAL A 190 1.76 2.73 15.37
N LEU A 191 2.20 3.66 16.21
CA LEU A 191 1.54 4.96 16.38
C LEU A 191 1.50 5.76 15.06
N ARG A 192 2.64 5.88 14.36
CA ARG A 192 2.70 6.56 13.06
C ARG A 192 1.78 5.88 12.03
N HIS A 193 1.80 4.55 12.00
CA HIS A 193 0.97 3.76 11.11
C HIS A 193 -0.53 3.97 11.41
N ALA A 194 -0.93 3.91 12.68
CA ALA A 194 -2.31 4.13 13.11
C ALA A 194 -2.79 5.55 12.77
N LEU A 195 -1.98 6.58 13.02
CA LEU A 195 -2.32 7.98 12.68
C LEU A 195 -2.49 8.17 11.17
N LEU A 196 -1.58 7.62 10.36
CA LEU A 196 -1.68 7.68 8.91
C LEU A 196 -2.93 6.95 8.39
N SER A 197 -3.20 5.77 8.96
CA SER A 197 -4.37 4.95 8.60
C SER A 197 -5.67 5.65 8.98
N TYR A 198 -5.73 6.25 10.17
CA TYR A 198 -6.87 7.02 10.63
C TYR A 198 -7.15 8.20 9.70
N LEU A 199 -6.12 8.97 9.34
CA LEU A 199 -6.28 10.09 8.40
C LEU A 199 -6.85 9.62 7.06
N LEU A 200 -6.29 8.55 6.49
CA LEU A 200 -6.74 8.02 5.21
C LEU A 200 -8.18 7.46 5.29
N GLY A 201 -8.51 6.73 6.36
CA GLY A 201 -9.83 6.18 6.60
C GLY A 201 -10.90 7.24 6.88
N ALA A 202 -10.58 8.26 7.69
CA ALA A 202 -11.48 9.38 7.96
C ALA A 202 -11.82 10.16 6.68
N VAL A 203 -10.83 10.36 5.82
CA VAL A 203 -11.01 11.02 4.53
C VAL A 203 -11.89 10.19 3.59
N ILE A 204 -11.68 8.86 3.50
CA ILE A 204 -12.55 7.96 2.72
C ILE A 204 -14.00 8.05 3.21
N LEU A 205 -14.20 7.99 4.53
CA LEU A 205 -15.53 8.03 5.12
C LEU A 205 -16.25 9.34 4.82
N ALA A 206 -15.58 10.48 5.03
CA ALA A 206 -16.13 11.80 4.73
C ALA A 206 -16.54 11.94 3.26
N VAL A 207 -15.69 11.45 2.36
CA VAL A 207 -15.93 11.49 0.91
C VAL A 207 -17.07 10.58 0.49
N THR A 208 -17.17 9.39 1.09
CA THR A 208 -18.26 8.44 0.83
C THR A 208 -19.60 9.03 1.26
N ILE A 209 -19.65 9.67 2.44
CA ILE A 209 -20.86 10.37 2.92
C ILE A 209 -21.26 11.49 1.95
N ASN A 210 -20.32 12.34 1.55
CA ASN A 210 -20.57 13.43 0.61
C ASN A 210 -21.06 12.92 -0.76
N LEU A 211 -20.49 11.80 -1.24
CA LEU A 211 -20.89 11.16 -2.48
C LEU A 211 -22.34 10.67 -2.41
N ILE A 212 -22.69 9.94 -1.35
CA ILE A 212 -24.05 9.41 -1.14
C ILE A 212 -25.06 10.56 -1.01
N ALA A 213 -24.74 11.60 -0.24
CA ALA A 213 -25.59 12.78 -0.10
C ALA A 213 -25.80 13.50 -1.44
N GLY A 214 -24.74 13.68 -2.23
CA GLY A 214 -24.79 14.35 -3.53
C GLY A 214 -25.53 13.55 -4.61
N LEU A 215 -25.38 12.22 -4.64
CA LEU A 215 -26.10 11.34 -5.58
C LEU A 215 -27.56 11.12 -5.15
N GLY A 216 -27.82 10.92 -3.86
CA GLY A 216 -29.16 10.73 -3.33
C GLY A 216 -30.05 11.96 -3.48
N ALA A 217 -29.47 13.17 -3.52
CA ALA A 217 -30.20 14.40 -3.84
C ALA A 217 -30.55 14.55 -5.34
N LYS A 218 -30.05 13.66 -6.21
CA LYS A 218 -30.18 13.73 -7.68
C LYS A 218 -30.88 12.53 -8.31
N LEU A 219 -31.26 11.55 -7.50
CA LEU A 219 -32.18 10.45 -7.86
C LEU A 219 -33.60 10.83 -7.42
#